data_AF-A0A1T1BBE8-F1
#
_entry.id   AF-A0A1T1BBE8-F1
#
_cell.length_a   1.000
_cell.length_b   1.000
_cell.length_c   1.000
_cell.angle_alpha   90.00
_cell.angle_beta   90.00
_cell.angle_gamma   90.00
#
_symmetry.space_group_name_H-M   'P 1'
#
loop_
_entity.id
_entity.type
_entity.pdbx_description
1 polymer ?
#
loop_
_entity_poly.entity_id
_entity_poly.type
_entity_poly.pdbx_seq_one_letter_code
_entity_poly.pdbx_strand_id
1 'polypeptide(L)'
;MTIALIAAGFLIMAYSTFFGYQLKSRASGGLIGTRLTQLLAMIAAFALSYLVVGALTFGRPADSSMLILSVILLLGAVFVILVLNLVRDVLGTLE
;
A
#
# COMPACT_ATOMS: atom_id res chain seq x y z
N MET A 1 15.46 -9.22 -11.92
CA MET A 1 14.59 -9.81 -10.87
C MET A 1 14.16 -8.79 -9.83
N THR A 2 15.08 -8.06 -9.18
CA THR A 2 14.77 -7.03 -8.17
C THR A 2 13.84 -5.92 -8.66
N ILE A 3 14.10 -5.37 -9.86
CA ILE A 3 13.23 -4.32 -10.45
C ILE A 3 11.79 -4.80 -10.61
N ALA A 4 11.58 -6.06 -10.99
CA ALA A 4 10.23 -6.63 -11.11
C ALA A 4 9.52 -6.71 -9.75
N LEU A 5 10.25 -7.02 -8.67
CA LEU A 5 9.71 -7.05 -7.31
C LEU A 5 9.34 -5.64 -6.82
N ILE A 6 10.19 -4.64 -7.07
CA ILE A 6 9.89 -3.23 -6.74
C ILE A 6 8.67 -2.75 -7.53
N ALA A 7 8.62 -3.05 -8.83
CA ALA A 7 7.49 -2.69 -9.68
C ALA A 7 6.20 -3.38 -9.22
N ALA A 8 6.25 -4.67 -8.88
CA ALA A 8 5.11 -5.40 -8.32
C ALA A 8 4.63 -4.80 -7.00
N GLY A 9 5.55 -4.51 -6.07
CA GLY A 9 5.23 -3.83 -4.81
C GLY A 9 4.57 -2.48 -5.04
N PHE A 10 5.08 -1.69 -5.98
CA PHE A 10 4.50 -0.39 -6.34
C PHE A 10 3.09 -0.53 -6.93
N LEU A 11 2.87 -1.46 -7.87
CA LEU A 11 1.56 -1.70 -8.47
C LEU A 11 0.52 -2.15 -7.43
N ILE A 12 0.90 -3.05 -6.53
CA ILE A 12 0.04 -3.51 -5.42
C ILE A 12 -0.29 -2.33 -4.49
N MET A 13 0.69 -1.49 -4.18
CA MET A 13 0.47 -0.30 -3.34
C MET A 13 -0.46 0.71 -4.02
N ALA A 14 -0.26 1.00 -5.31
CA ALA A 14 -1.11 1.90 -6.08
C ALA A 14 -2.57 1.39 -6.16
N TYR A 15 -2.74 0.09 -6.41
CA TYR A 15 -4.05 -0.55 -6.34
C TYR A 15 -4.67 -0.44 -4.95
N SER A 16 -3.87 -0.67 -3.90
CA SER A 16 -4.33 -0.57 -2.50
C SER A 16 -4.79 0.85 -2.17
N THR A 17 -4.07 1.87 -2.63
CA THR A 17 -4.50 3.27 -2.50
C THR A 17 -5.87 3.48 -3.16
N PHE A 18 -6.04 3.06 -4.41
CA PHE A 18 -7.31 3.18 -5.14
C PHE A 18 -8.46 2.42 -4.43
N PHE A 19 -8.19 1.19 -3.99
CA PHE A 19 -9.15 0.37 -3.25
C PHE A 19 -9.56 1.02 -1.93
N GLY A 20 -8.62 1.59 -1.18
CA GLY A 20 -8.92 2.31 0.06
C GLY A 20 -9.78 3.57 -0.15
N TYR A 21 -9.57 4.32 -1.24
CA TYR A 21 -10.43 5.46 -1.60
C TYR A 21 -11.85 5.01 -1.93
N GLN A 22 -12.01 3.92 -2.67
CA GLN A 22 -13.33 3.33 -2.93
C GLN A 22 -14.00 2.88 -1.63
N LEU A 23 -13.26 2.26 -0.70
CA LEU A 23 -13.80 1.82 0.57
C LEU A 23 -14.28 3.00 1.42
N LYS A 24 -13.51 4.10 1.43
CA LYS A 24 -13.91 5.34 2.10
C LYS A 24 -15.25 5.90 1.60
N SER A 25 -15.54 5.77 0.30
CA SER A 25 -16.83 6.25 -0.25
C SER A 25 -18.05 5.49 0.29
N ARG A 26 -17.84 4.28 0.83
CA ARG A 26 -18.89 3.42 1.40
C ARG A 26 -18.94 3.49 2.93
N ALA A 27 -17.91 4.01 3.57
CA ALA A 27 -17.86 4.07 5.03
C ALA A 27 -18.82 5.14 5.57
N SER A 28 -19.58 4.79 6.61
CA SER A 28 -20.42 5.74 7.33
C SER A 28 -19.57 6.83 8.00
N GLY A 29 -20.12 8.04 8.07
CA GLY A 29 -19.50 9.14 8.80
C GLY A 29 -19.32 8.82 10.28
N GLY A 30 -18.36 9.45 10.95
CA GLY A 30 -18.07 9.23 12.38
C GLY A 30 -16.64 8.73 12.64
N LEU A 31 -16.43 8.07 13.78
CA LEU A 31 -15.09 7.64 14.23
C LEU A 31 -14.42 6.70 13.22
N ILE A 32 -15.17 5.76 12.66
CA ILE A 32 -14.66 4.77 11.68
C ILE A 32 -14.19 5.48 10.40
N GLY A 33 -14.98 6.41 9.85
CA GLY A 33 -14.58 7.20 8.68
C GLY A 33 -13.33 8.06 8.92
N THR A 34 -13.18 8.64 10.12
CA THR A 34 -11.97 9.40 10.49
C THR A 34 -10.74 8.51 10.55
N ARG A 35 -10.83 7.33 11.19
CA ARG A 35 -9.73 6.37 11.26
C ARG A 35 -9.37 5.79 9.89
N LEU A 36 -10.38 5.51 9.06
CA LEU A 36 -10.16 5.08 7.68
C LEU A 36 -9.46 6.17 6.85
N THR A 37 -9.80 7.45 7.07
CA THR A 37 -9.10 8.57 6.41
C THR A 37 -7.64 8.68 6.86
N GLN A 38 -7.34 8.49 8.15
CA GLN A 38 -5.97 8.45 8.66
C GLN A 38 -5.17 7.29 8.05
N LEU A 39 -5.77 6.10 8.00
CA LEU A 39 -5.18 4.93 7.36
C LEU A 39 -4.89 5.22 5.87
N LEU A 40 -5.83 5.82 5.17
CA LEU A 40 -5.68 6.13 3.75
C LEU A 40 -4.57 7.16 3.48
N ALA A 41 -4.42 8.15 4.37
CA ALA A 41 -3.31 9.10 4.31
C ALA A 41 -1.95 8.39 4.49
N MET A 42 -1.85 7.44 5.42
CA MET A 42 -0.65 6.62 5.58
C MET A 42 -0.38 5.76 4.35
N ILE A 43 -1.40 5.12 3.78
CA ILE A 43 -1.26 4.31 2.56
C ILE A 43 -0.78 5.17 1.38
N ALA A 44 -1.31 6.38 1.22
CA ALA A 44 -0.86 7.31 0.20
C ALA A 44 0.60 7.73 0.43
N ALA A 45 1.00 8.01 1.67
CA ALA A 45 2.39 8.29 2.01
C ALA A 45 3.32 7.11 1.68
N PHE A 46 2.92 5.88 1.99
CA PHE A 46 3.65 4.68 1.59
C PHE A 46 3.77 4.55 0.08
N ALA A 47 2.69 4.77 -0.68
CA ALA A 47 2.73 4.75 -2.15
C ALA A 47 3.75 5.77 -2.71
N LEU A 48 3.77 6.99 -2.17
CA LEU A 48 4.76 8.00 -2.53
C LEU A 48 6.18 7.57 -2.18
N SER A 49 6.40 6.94 -1.01
CA SER A 49 7.71 6.40 -0.65
C SER A 49 8.19 5.33 -1.64
N TYR A 50 7.31 4.52 -2.23
CA TYR A 50 7.70 3.52 -3.23
C TYR A 50 8.18 4.18 -4.51
N LEU A 51 7.54 5.28 -4.94
CA LEU A 51 8.02 6.09 -6.07
C LEU A 51 9.40 6.67 -5.78
N VAL A 52 9.60 7.23 -4.59
CA VAL A 52 10.89 7.79 -4.17
C VAL A 52 11.97 6.70 -4.17
N VAL A 53 11.68 5.53 -3.59
CA VAL A 53 12.63 4.41 -3.59
C VAL A 53 12.92 3.96 -5.02
N GLY A 54 11.90 3.81 -5.87
CA GLY A 54 12.07 3.47 -7.29
C GLY A 54 12.99 4.46 -8.02
N ALA A 55 12.79 5.77 -7.82
CA ALA A 55 13.62 6.81 -8.42
C ALA A 55 15.08 6.78 -7.91
N LEU A 56 15.28 6.61 -6.59
CA LEU A 56 16.61 6.57 -5.98
C LEU A 56 17.41 5.29 -6.29
N THR A 57 16.70 4.21 -6.61
CA THR A 57 17.30 2.91 -6.90
C THR A 57 17.38 2.61 -8.39
N PHE A 58 16.82 3.47 -9.24
CA PHE A 58 16.83 3.29 -10.69
C PHE A 58 18.27 3.23 -11.23
N GLY A 59 18.57 2.23 -12.06
CA GLY A 59 19.90 2.03 -12.65
C GLY A 59 20.97 1.52 -11.68
N ARG A 60 20.67 1.31 -10.39
CA ARG A 60 21.62 0.66 -9.47
C ARG A 60 21.74 -0.84 -9.78
N PRO A 61 22.95 -1.42 -9.65
CA PRO A 61 23.16 -2.85 -9.80
C PRO A 61 22.41 -3.63 -8.72
N ALA A 62 21.84 -4.77 -9.11
CA ALA A 62 21.12 -5.65 -8.20
C ALA A 62 22.10 -6.39 -7.27
N ASP A 63 22.18 -5.95 -6.03
CA ASP A 63 22.93 -6.58 -4.95
C ASP A 63 21.98 -7.16 -3.87
N SER A 64 22.54 -7.82 -2.86
CA SER A 64 21.75 -8.41 -1.77
C SER A 64 20.92 -7.37 -1.02
N SER A 65 21.43 -6.14 -0.88
CA SER A 65 20.70 -5.05 -0.20
C SER A 65 19.47 -4.62 -1.00
N MET A 66 19.58 -4.47 -2.33
CA MET A 66 18.44 -4.23 -3.21
C MET A 66 17.41 -5.34 -3.13
N LEU A 67 17.84 -6.61 -3.07
CA LEU A 67 16.91 -7.73 -2.99
C LEU A 67 16.11 -7.71 -1.69
N ILE A 68 16.78 -7.50 -0.55
CA ILE A 68 16.13 -7.36 0.75
C ILE A 68 15.13 -6.19 0.74
N LEU A 69 15.55 -5.03 0.23
CA LEU A 69 14.68 -3.86 0.08
C LEU A 69 13.44 -4.17 -0.77
N SER A 70 13.63 -4.85 -1.91
CA SER A 70 12.54 -5.21 -2.82
C SER A 70 11.53 -6.14 -2.14
N VAL A 71 12.00 -7.11 -1.35
CA VAL A 71 11.15 -8.02 -0.59
C VAL A 71 10.38 -7.28 0.51
N ILE A 72 11.03 -6.38 1.24
CA ILE A 72 10.38 -5.55 2.27
C ILE A 72 9.27 -4.70 1.65
N LEU A 73 9.53 -4.07 0.50
CA LEU A 73 8.50 -3.31 -0.23
C LEU A 73 7.36 -4.22 -0.69
N LEU A 74 7.66 -5.40 -1.23
CA LEU A 74 6.60 -6.31 -1.65
C LEU A 74 5.72 -6.74 -0.47
N LEU A 75 6.33 -7.12 0.66
CA LEU A 75 5.62 -7.52 1.87
C LEU A 75 4.80 -6.37 2.46
N GLY A 76 5.33 -5.16 2.47
CA GLY A 76 4.62 -3.96 2.91
C GLY A 76 3.36 -3.70 2.08
N ALA A 77 3.45 -3.85 0.75
CA ALA A 77 2.30 -3.68 -0.13
C ALA A 77 1.23 -4.77 0.08
N VAL A 78 1.65 -6.02 0.25
CA VAL A 78 0.73 -7.13 0.59
C VAL A 78 0.05 -6.88 1.94
N PHE A 79 0.81 -6.45 2.95
CA PHE A 79 0.26 -6.13 4.27
C PHE A 79 -0.85 -5.07 4.18
N VAL A 80 -0.63 -3.99 3.43
CA VAL A 80 -1.64 -2.94 3.23
C VAL A 80 -2.91 -3.51 2.60
N ILE A 81 -2.80 -4.39 1.61
CA ILE A 81 -3.96 -5.03 0.98
C ILE A 81 -4.75 -5.87 1.99
N LEU A 82 -4.06 -6.62 2.85
CA LEU A 82 -4.70 -7.44 3.88
C LEU A 82 -5.43 -6.57 4.91
N VAL A 83 -4.83 -5.45 5.32
CA VAL A 83 -5.46 -4.48 6.22
C VAL A 83 -6.72 -3.88 5.58
N LEU A 84 -6.65 -3.49 4.30
CA LEU A 84 -7.83 -2.94 3.62
C LEU A 84 -8.95 -3.96 3.45
N ASN A 85 -8.61 -5.23 3.18
CA ASN A 85 -9.59 -6.31 3.16
C ASN A 85 -10.23 -6.52 4.53
N LEU A 86 -9.44 -6.51 5.60
CA LEU A 86 -9.96 -6.59 6.96
C LEU A 86 -10.93 -5.42 7.26
N VAL A 87 -10.57 -4.19 6.86
CA VAL A 87 -11.46 -3.04 7.06
C VAL A 87 -12.74 -3.18 6.22
N ARG A 88 -12.65 -3.71 5.01
CA ARG A 88 -13.82 -3.99 4.17
C ARG A 88 -14.77 -4.97 4.84
N ASP A 89 -14.24 -6.06 5.36
CA ASP A 89 -15.05 -7.09 6.01
C ASP A 89 -15.69 -6.55 7.29
N VAL A 90 -14.94 -5.78 8.09
CA VAL A 90 -15.48 -5.11 9.28
C VAL A 90 -16.62 -4.15 8.90
N LEU A 91 -16.44 -3.33 7.88
CA LEU A 91 -17.51 -2.43 7.41
C LEU A 91 -18.75 -3.20 6.95
N GLY A 92 -18.57 -4.33 6.25
CA GLY A 92 -19.69 -5.18 5.82
C GLY A 92 -20.45 -5.86 6.96
N THR A 93 -19.86 -5.98 8.16
CA THR A 93 -20.56 -6.48 9.35
C THR A 93 -21.38 -5.42 10.09
N LEU A 94 -21.23 -4.14 9.74
CA LEU A 94 -21.90 -3.01 10.39
C LEU A 94 -23.13 -2.50 9.61
N GLU A 95 -23.31 -2.96 8.37
CA GLU A 95 -24.52 -2.76 7.55
C GLU A 95 -25.58 -3.83 7.85
#